data_AF-A0A442WTB9-F1
#
_entry.id   AF-A0A442WTB9-F1
#
_cell.length_a   1.000
_cell.length_b   1.000
_cell.length_c   1.000
_cell.angle_alpha   90.00
_cell.angle_beta   90.00
_cell.angle_gamma   90.00
#
_symmetry.space_group_name_H-M   'P 1'
#
loop_
_entity.id
_entity.type
_entity.pdbx_description
1 polymer ?
#
loop_
_entity_poly.entity_id
_entity_poly.type
_entity_poly.pdbx_seq_one_letter_code
_entity_poly.pdbx_strand_id
1 'polypeptide(L)'
;MPLITLYSTDLGVRRLMAQVKNYYPAGRYGDPVGLDQSSAAHADLFKQYRIYLQQAFDIAVPWWEAIIDNRQAPDESREDAIQEAFNRRVAGAASSPYVVWVVRKFWLSLETINETLQPGERVAPDKFLLQWLIDANETELVRLIACMPYWPIGIDENGHWC
;
A
#
# COMPACT_ATOMS: atom_id res chain seq x y z
N MET A 1 -15.51 -0.04 -9.16
CA MET A 1 -16.31 -0.65 -8.08
C MET A 1 -15.72 -0.18 -6.77
N PRO A 2 -16.52 0.34 -5.81
CA PRO A 2 -15.98 0.86 -4.56
C PRO A 2 -15.47 -0.28 -3.68
N LEU A 3 -14.29 -0.14 -3.08
CA LEU A 3 -13.75 -1.13 -2.16
C LEU A 3 -14.63 -1.25 -0.89
N ILE A 4 -15.06 -2.47 -0.57
CA ILE A 4 -15.72 -2.79 0.71
C ILE A 4 -14.69 -2.77 1.85
N THR A 5 -14.84 -1.84 2.79
CA THR A 5 -14.00 -1.75 3.98
C THR A 5 -14.74 -1.20 5.19
N LEU A 6 -14.36 -1.66 6.39
CA LEU A 6 -14.83 -1.12 7.68
C LEU A 6 -13.92 -0.01 8.23
N TYR A 7 -12.75 0.18 7.64
CA TYR A 7 -11.76 1.10 8.16
C TYR A 7 -11.79 2.46 7.46
N SER A 8 -11.64 3.52 8.24
CA SER A 8 -11.45 4.86 7.72
C SER A 8 -10.16 4.93 6.89
N THR A 9 -10.29 5.35 5.64
CA THR A 9 -9.16 5.60 4.74
C THR A 9 -8.20 6.62 5.35
N ASP A 10 -8.70 7.71 5.92
CA ASP A 10 -7.86 8.76 6.52
C ASP A 10 -7.03 8.25 7.70
N LEU A 11 -7.64 7.44 8.58
CA LEU A 11 -6.91 6.83 9.69
C LEU A 11 -5.84 5.86 9.20
N GLY A 12 -6.17 5.06 8.17
CA GLY A 12 -5.22 4.15 7.53
C GLY A 12 -4.03 4.87 6.91
N VAL A 13 -4.29 5.97 6.18
CA VAL A 13 -3.23 6.82 5.62
C VAL A 13 -2.35 7.39 6.71
N ARG A 14 -2.93 8.05 7.73
CA ARG A 14 -2.15 8.62 8.84
C ARG A 14 -1.30 7.57 9.53
N ARG A 15 -1.84 6.38 9.79
CA ARG A 15 -1.13 5.25 10.40
C ARG A 15 0.09 4.86 9.56
N LEU A 16 -0.11 4.57 8.28
CA LEU A 16 0.96 4.07 7.41
C LEU A 16 2.05 5.12 7.17
N MET A 17 1.68 6.39 6.97
CA MET A 17 2.64 7.50 6.81
C MET A 17 3.45 7.77 8.09
N ALA A 18 2.90 7.47 9.27
CA ALA A 18 3.61 7.63 10.54
C ALA A 18 4.59 6.47 10.82
N GLN A 19 4.29 5.26 10.34
CA GLN A 19 5.09 4.06 10.64
C GLN A 19 6.52 4.14 10.11
N VAL A 20 6.73 4.67 8.90
CA VAL A 20 8.02 4.48 8.23
C VAL A 20 9.14 5.33 8.83
N LYS A 21 8.78 6.47 9.43
CA LYS A 21 9.72 7.31 10.18
C LYS A 21 10.39 6.59 11.35
N ASN A 22 9.77 5.53 11.89
CA ASN A 22 10.34 4.75 12.99
C ASN A 22 11.42 3.76 12.53
N TYR A 23 11.49 3.47 11.22
CA TYR A 23 12.43 2.49 10.66
C TYR A 23 13.58 3.15 9.87
N TYR A 24 13.51 4.45 9.62
CA TYR A 24 14.53 5.18 8.87
C TYR A 24 15.67 5.63 9.77
N PRO A 25 16.93 5.25 9.48
CA PRO A 25 18.08 6.00 9.97
C PRO A 25 17.94 7.46 9.54
N ALA A 26 18.23 8.40 10.46
CA ALA A 26 18.20 9.82 10.15
C ALA A 26 19.08 10.13 8.92
N GLY A 27 18.54 10.88 7.97
CA GLY A 27 19.24 11.26 6.74
C GLY A 27 19.32 10.17 5.65
N ARG A 28 18.59 9.04 5.77
CA ARG A 28 18.55 8.01 4.71
C ARG A 28 17.83 8.47 3.44
N TYR A 29 16.82 9.33 3.59
CA TYR A 29 16.04 9.91 2.49
C TYR A 29 16.03 11.43 2.61
N GLY A 30 15.79 12.11 1.48
CA GLY A 30 15.63 13.55 1.45
C GLY A 30 14.33 14.01 2.10
N ASP A 31 14.25 15.31 2.35
CA ASP A 31 12.98 16.00 2.58
C ASP A 31 12.03 15.76 1.40
N PRO A 32 10.70 15.84 1.60
CA PRO A 32 9.73 15.25 0.70
C PRO A 32 9.90 15.71 -0.75
N VAL A 33 10.42 14.82 -1.58
CA VAL A 33 10.50 14.98 -3.03
C VAL A 33 9.12 14.64 -3.60
N GLY A 34 8.43 15.66 -4.12
CA GLY A 34 7.21 15.48 -4.90
C GLY A 34 7.48 14.70 -6.19
N LEU A 35 6.44 14.12 -6.80
CA LEU A 35 6.59 13.38 -8.06
C LEU A 35 7.26 14.24 -9.15
N ASP A 36 6.94 15.53 -9.19
CA ASP A 36 7.47 16.56 -10.09
C ASP A 36 8.96 16.90 -9.86
N GLN A 37 9.45 16.66 -8.65
CA GLN A 37 10.83 16.91 -8.23
C GLN A 37 11.70 15.64 -8.27
N SER A 38 11.07 14.48 -8.51
CA SER A 38 11.74 13.18 -8.51
C SER A 38 12.47 12.90 -9.83
N SER A 39 13.40 11.94 -9.79
CA SER A 39 14.12 11.53 -11.00
C SER A 39 13.17 10.86 -12.02
N ALA A 40 13.55 10.87 -13.30
CA ALA A 40 12.81 10.16 -14.34
C ALA A 40 12.63 8.66 -14.02
N ALA A 41 13.63 8.04 -13.37
CA ALA A 41 13.57 6.65 -12.94
C ALA A 41 12.47 6.42 -11.89
N HIS A 42 12.32 7.33 -10.92
CA HIS A 42 11.24 7.26 -9.93
C HIS A 42 9.86 7.44 -10.57
N ALA A 43 9.74 8.42 -11.47
CA ALA A 43 8.47 8.67 -12.17
C ALA A 43 8.04 7.46 -13.02
N ASP A 44 8.97 6.83 -13.72
CA ASP A 44 8.69 5.63 -14.52
C ASP A 44 8.39 4.41 -13.66
N LEU A 45 9.05 4.26 -12.51
CA LEU A 45 8.71 3.22 -11.53
C LEU A 45 7.30 3.45 -10.97
N PHE A 46 6.89 4.70 -10.70
CA PHE A 46 5.56 5.02 -10.19
C PHE A 46 4.46 4.74 -11.20
N LYS A 47 4.69 5.02 -12.49
CA LYS A 47 3.75 4.62 -13.56
C LYS A 47 3.54 3.11 -13.57
N GLN A 48 4.62 2.33 -13.46
CA GLN A 48 4.54 0.87 -13.37
C GLN A 48 3.81 0.42 -12.11
N TYR A 49 4.09 1.05 -10.96
CA TYR A 49 3.41 0.75 -9.70
C TYR A 49 1.90 0.90 -9.83
N ARG A 50 1.42 2.02 -10.39
CA ARG A 50 -0.01 2.26 -10.61
C ARG A 50 -0.65 1.18 -11.48
N ILE A 51 0.00 0.79 -12.58
CA ILE A 51 -0.50 -0.27 -13.48
C ILE A 51 -0.64 -1.59 -12.72
N TYR A 52 0.40 -2.01 -12.01
CA TYR A 52 0.40 -3.27 -11.28
C TYR A 52 -0.56 -3.26 -10.09
N LEU A 53 -0.67 -2.13 -9.40
CA LEU A 53 -1.61 -1.98 -8.28
C LEU A 53 -3.05 -1.99 -8.76
N GLN A 54 -3.35 -1.38 -9.92
CA GLN A 54 -4.68 -1.46 -10.52
C GLN A 54 -5.02 -2.91 -10.90
N GLN A 55 -4.11 -3.64 -11.52
CA GLN A 55 -4.31 -5.07 -11.80
C GLN A 55 -4.53 -5.88 -10.52
N ALA A 56 -3.79 -5.58 -9.46
CA ALA A 56 -3.98 -6.22 -8.17
C ALA A 56 -5.32 -5.86 -7.52
N PHE A 57 -5.78 -4.61 -7.66
CA PHE A 57 -7.09 -4.15 -7.22
C PHE A 57 -8.20 -4.91 -7.96
N ASP A 58 -8.12 -5.00 -9.29
CA ASP A 58 -9.13 -5.67 -10.12
C ASP A 58 -9.29 -7.16 -9.80
N ILE A 59 -8.26 -7.79 -9.25
CA ILE A 59 -8.29 -9.18 -8.76
C ILE A 59 -8.73 -9.26 -7.30
N ALA A 60 -8.19 -8.38 -6.44
CA ALA A 60 -8.38 -8.46 -5.00
C ALA A 60 -9.80 -8.05 -4.56
N VAL A 61 -10.43 -7.10 -5.23
CA VAL A 61 -11.79 -6.67 -4.85
C VAL A 61 -12.81 -7.77 -5.10
N PRO A 62 -12.93 -8.39 -6.29
CA PRO A 62 -13.87 -9.49 -6.49
C PRO A 62 -13.57 -10.70 -5.60
N TRP A 63 -12.28 -10.99 -5.36
CA TRP A 63 -11.88 -12.03 -4.41
C TRP A 63 -12.39 -11.75 -2.99
N TRP A 64 -12.30 -10.49 -2.54
CA TRP A 64 -12.77 -10.10 -1.22
C TRP A 64 -14.29 -10.13 -1.10
N GLU A 65 -15.00 -9.66 -2.13
CA GLU A 65 -16.46 -9.74 -2.21
C GLU A 65 -16.93 -11.20 -2.15
N ALA A 66 -16.29 -12.09 -2.91
CA ALA A 66 -16.60 -13.51 -2.85
C ALA A 66 -16.35 -14.11 -1.46
N ILE A 67 -15.37 -13.63 -0.70
CA ILE A 67 -15.16 -14.06 0.70
C ILE A 67 -16.31 -13.61 1.59
N ILE A 68 -16.80 -12.39 1.42
CA ILE A 68 -17.95 -11.86 2.18
C ILE A 68 -19.22 -12.63 1.81
N ASP A 69 -19.51 -12.78 0.53
CA ASP A 69 -20.73 -13.42 0.04
C ASP A 69 -20.78 -14.91 0.44
N ASN A 70 -19.64 -15.63 0.37
CA ASN A 70 -19.58 -17.04 0.83
C ASN A 70 -19.72 -17.21 2.35
N ARG A 71 -19.65 -16.13 3.12
CA ARG A 71 -19.83 -16.17 4.58
C ARG A 71 -21.24 -15.85 5.02
N GLN A 72 -22.03 -15.21 4.17
CA GLN A 72 -23.37 -14.79 4.51
C GLN A 72 -24.26 -16.02 4.73
N ALA A 73 -24.66 -16.27 5.97
CA ALA A 73 -25.66 -17.28 6.27
C ALA A 73 -27.07 -16.83 5.81
N PRO A 74 -28.03 -17.75 5.56
CA PRO A 74 -29.35 -17.41 5.03
C PRO A 74 -30.13 -16.35 5.83
N ASP A 75 -29.93 -16.31 7.15
CA ASP A 75 -30.61 -15.39 8.07
C ASP A 75 -29.70 -14.25 8.58
N GLU A 76 -28.49 -14.10 8.03
CA GLU A 76 -27.50 -13.12 8.46
C GLU A 76 -27.50 -11.87 7.56
N SER A 77 -27.36 -10.69 8.18
CA SER A 77 -27.29 -9.44 7.44
C SER A 77 -25.95 -9.34 6.68
N ARG A 78 -25.94 -8.59 5.57
CA ARG A 78 -24.70 -8.34 4.83
C ARG A 78 -23.66 -7.59 5.68
N GLU A 79 -24.10 -6.75 6.61
CA GLU A 79 -23.22 -6.01 7.53
C GLU A 79 -22.51 -6.95 8.50
N ASP A 80 -23.22 -7.94 9.05
CA ASP A 80 -22.65 -8.96 9.93
C ASP A 80 -21.62 -9.82 9.17
N ALA A 81 -21.93 -10.22 7.94
CA ALA A 81 -21.00 -10.98 7.09
C ALA A 81 -19.71 -10.18 6.79
N ILE A 82 -19.82 -8.87 6.56
CA ILE A 82 -18.66 -7.97 6.40
C ILE A 82 -17.85 -7.92 7.71
N GLN A 83 -18.50 -7.75 8.86
CA GLN A 83 -17.84 -7.69 10.17
C GLN A 83 -17.08 -8.98 10.49
N GLU A 84 -17.70 -10.14 10.28
CA GLU A 84 -17.05 -11.44 10.50
C GLU A 84 -15.90 -11.69 9.51
N ALA A 85 -16.05 -11.27 8.25
CA ALA A 85 -14.97 -11.35 7.28
C ALA A 85 -13.74 -10.53 7.75
N PHE A 86 -13.96 -9.31 8.25
CA PHE A 86 -12.90 -8.45 8.78
C PHE A 86 -12.28 -8.96 10.08
N ASN A 87 -13.07 -9.61 10.96
CA ASN A 87 -12.53 -10.28 12.15
C ASN A 87 -11.47 -11.34 11.80
N ARG A 88 -11.63 -12.01 10.66
CA ARG A 88 -10.68 -13.04 10.18
C ARG A 88 -9.59 -12.48 9.27
N ARG A 89 -9.86 -11.38 8.57
CA ARG A 89 -8.94 -10.74 7.61
C ARG A 89 -8.99 -9.22 7.79
N VAL A 90 -8.24 -8.76 8.80
CA VAL A 90 -8.19 -7.35 9.24
C VAL A 90 -7.76 -6.37 8.14
N ALA A 91 -7.17 -6.81 7.04
CA ALA A 91 -6.81 -5.91 5.92
C ALA A 91 -7.77 -5.98 4.72
N GLY A 92 -8.85 -6.78 4.79
CA GLY A 92 -9.80 -6.96 3.69
C GLY A 92 -9.12 -7.35 2.38
N ALA A 93 -9.50 -6.71 1.27
CA ALA A 93 -8.87 -6.93 -0.04
C ALA A 93 -7.35 -6.68 -0.06
N ALA A 94 -6.82 -5.79 0.79
CA ALA A 94 -5.39 -5.53 0.87
C ALA A 94 -4.60 -6.72 1.44
N SER A 95 -5.26 -7.70 2.06
CA SER A 95 -4.65 -8.98 2.46
C SER A 95 -4.45 -9.96 1.29
N SER A 96 -4.90 -9.62 0.08
CA SER A 96 -4.65 -10.44 -1.10
C SER A 96 -3.15 -10.63 -1.32
N PRO A 97 -2.67 -11.87 -1.53
CA PRO A 97 -1.26 -12.14 -1.79
C PRO A 97 -0.69 -11.31 -2.96
N TYR A 98 -1.52 -11.01 -3.96
CA TYR A 98 -1.07 -10.24 -5.12
C TYR A 98 -0.85 -8.76 -4.77
N VAL A 99 -1.72 -8.17 -3.95
CA VAL A 99 -1.55 -6.79 -3.46
C VAL A 99 -0.29 -6.69 -2.59
N VAL A 100 -0.10 -7.64 -1.67
CA VAL A 100 1.11 -7.72 -0.83
C VAL A 100 2.38 -7.83 -1.69
N TRP A 101 2.35 -8.68 -2.72
CA TRP A 101 3.47 -8.83 -3.64
C TRP A 101 3.78 -7.54 -4.40
N VAL A 102 2.76 -6.82 -4.91
CA VAL A 102 2.95 -5.53 -5.61
C VAL A 102 3.63 -4.53 -4.67
N VAL A 103 3.12 -4.37 -3.45
CA VAL A 103 3.70 -3.43 -2.48
C VAL A 103 5.17 -3.75 -2.20
N ARG A 104 5.51 -5.02 -1.93
CA ARG A 104 6.90 -5.43 -1.69
C ARG A 104 7.79 -5.22 -2.90
N LYS A 105 7.33 -5.61 -4.09
CA LYS A 105 8.09 -5.47 -5.34
C LYS A 105 8.48 -4.02 -5.56
N PHE A 106 7.52 -3.10 -5.44
CA PHE A 106 7.78 -1.68 -5.73
C PHE A 106 8.52 -0.98 -4.60
N TRP A 107 8.36 -1.41 -3.34
CA TRP A 107 9.24 -0.99 -2.25
C TRP A 107 10.71 -1.34 -2.56
N LEU A 108 11.01 -2.60 -2.87
CA LEU A 108 12.37 -3.06 -3.10
C LEU A 108 12.97 -2.45 -4.37
N SER A 109 12.16 -2.31 -5.44
CA SER A 109 12.61 -1.67 -6.69
C SER A 109 12.95 -0.20 -6.48
N LEU A 110 12.17 0.50 -5.65
CA LEU A 110 12.45 1.89 -5.27
C LEU A 110 13.78 1.98 -4.52
N GLU A 111 14.03 1.07 -3.58
CA GLU A 111 15.28 1.05 -2.82
C GLU A 111 16.49 0.83 -3.73
N THR A 112 16.39 -0.06 -4.72
CA THR A 112 17.45 -0.23 -5.73
C THR A 112 17.74 1.07 -6.49
N ILE A 113 16.72 1.86 -6.83
CA ILE A 113 16.93 3.18 -7.46
C ILE A 113 17.60 4.13 -6.46
N ASN A 114 17.08 4.22 -5.24
CA ASN A 114 17.58 5.11 -4.19
C ASN A 114 19.06 4.85 -3.84
N GLU A 115 19.51 3.60 -3.87
CA GLU A 115 20.91 3.23 -3.61
C GLU A 115 21.89 3.84 -4.62
N THR A 116 21.44 4.18 -5.82
CA THR A 116 22.26 4.84 -6.85
C THR A 116 22.35 6.36 -6.69
N LEU A 117 21.59 6.93 -5.75
CA LEU A 117 21.40 8.37 -5.60
C LEU A 117 21.98 8.91 -4.29
N GLN A 118 22.25 10.22 -4.26
CA GLN A 118 22.62 10.89 -3.02
C GLN A 118 21.41 10.96 -2.09
N PRO A 119 21.60 10.96 -0.75
CA PRO A 119 20.49 10.92 0.19
C PRO A 119 19.36 11.94 -0.06
N GLY A 120 19.71 13.18 -0.44
CA GLY A 120 18.73 14.24 -0.73
C GLY A 120 17.86 14.01 -1.97
N GLU A 121 18.25 13.10 -2.87
CA GLU A 121 17.53 12.76 -4.10
C GLU A 121 16.68 11.48 -3.94
N ARG A 122 16.82 10.79 -2.81
CA ARG A 122 16.11 9.55 -2.53
C ARG A 122 14.68 9.82 -2.12
N VAL A 123 13.76 8.99 -2.64
CA VAL A 123 12.34 9.07 -2.32
C VAL A 123 12.01 8.04 -1.25
N ALA A 124 11.38 8.47 -0.16
CA ALA A 124 10.94 7.59 0.90
C ALA A 124 9.80 6.66 0.41
N PRO A 125 9.85 5.34 0.71
CA PRO A 125 8.80 4.39 0.35
C PRO A 125 7.35 4.77 0.69
N ASP A 126 7.07 5.37 1.85
CA ASP A 126 5.71 5.83 2.19
C ASP A 126 5.21 6.93 1.25
N LYS A 127 6.12 7.79 0.80
CA LYS A 127 5.82 8.84 -0.18
C LYS A 127 5.50 8.24 -1.53
N PHE A 128 6.36 7.34 -2.01
CA PHE A 128 6.18 6.67 -3.29
C PHE A 128 4.91 5.81 -3.34
N LEU A 129 4.68 4.98 -2.31
CA LEU A 129 3.60 3.98 -2.30
C LEU A 129 2.24 4.55 -1.90
N LEU A 130 2.18 5.71 -1.23
CA LEU A 130 0.91 6.25 -0.74
C LEU A 130 0.71 7.74 -0.99
N GLN A 131 1.68 8.59 -0.65
CA GLN A 131 1.52 10.04 -0.88
C GLN A 131 1.31 10.34 -2.36
N TRP A 132 2.10 9.74 -3.24
CA TRP A 132 1.97 10.00 -4.68
C TRP A 132 0.66 9.46 -5.27
N LEU A 133 0.06 8.41 -4.68
CA LEU A 133 -1.29 7.99 -5.06
C LEU A 133 -2.35 9.03 -4.66
N ILE A 134 -2.19 9.64 -3.47
CA ILE A 134 -3.05 10.73 -3.00
C ILE A 134 -2.93 11.93 -3.94
N ASP A 135 -1.70 12.35 -4.25
CA ASP A 135 -1.42 13.49 -5.12
C ASP A 135 -1.93 13.26 -6.55
N ALA A 136 -1.92 12.01 -7.01
CA ALA A 136 -2.46 11.58 -8.31
C ALA A 136 -3.99 11.38 -8.32
N ASN A 137 -4.69 11.62 -7.20
CA ASN A 137 -6.13 11.39 -7.02
C ASN A 137 -6.58 9.94 -7.27
N GLU A 138 -5.74 8.95 -6.94
CA GLU A 138 -6.05 7.52 -7.10
C GLU A 138 -6.90 6.98 -5.94
N THR A 139 -8.11 7.52 -5.76
CA THR A 139 -8.92 7.35 -4.54
C THR A 139 -9.10 5.90 -4.09
N GLU A 140 -9.44 4.98 -5.00
CA GLU A 140 -9.68 3.58 -4.65
C GLU A 140 -8.39 2.81 -4.37
N LEU A 141 -7.27 3.17 -5.04
CA LEU A 141 -5.97 2.57 -4.77
C LEU A 141 -5.42 3.06 -3.42
N VAL A 142 -5.60 4.35 -3.10
CA VAL A 142 -5.31 4.90 -1.77
C VAL A 142 -6.11 4.15 -0.71
N ARG A 143 -7.42 3.95 -0.94
CA ARG A 143 -8.28 3.21 -0.01
C ARG A 143 -7.83 1.76 0.16
N LEU A 144 -7.43 1.08 -0.92
CA LEU A 144 -6.87 -0.27 -0.85
C LEU A 144 -5.61 -0.31 0.02
N ILE A 145 -4.62 0.54 -0.25
CA ILE A 145 -3.37 0.57 0.52
C ILE A 145 -3.62 0.94 1.99
N ALA A 146 -4.50 1.91 2.26
CA ALA A 146 -4.85 2.35 3.61
C ALA A 146 -5.50 1.26 4.47
N CYS A 147 -6.03 0.18 3.87
CA CYS A 147 -6.53 -0.98 4.61
C CYS A 147 -5.40 -1.84 5.21
N MET A 148 -4.15 -1.71 4.76
CA MET A 148 -3.03 -2.45 5.35
C MET A 148 -2.74 -1.97 6.77
N PRO A 149 -2.72 -2.86 7.78
CA PRO A 149 -2.43 -2.47 9.16
C PRO A 149 -0.97 -1.99 9.34
N TYR A 150 -0.07 -2.52 8.52
CA TYR A 150 1.35 -2.18 8.47
C TYR A 150 1.91 -2.38 7.07
N TRP A 151 3.08 -1.80 6.79
CA TRP A 151 3.81 -2.05 5.55
C TRP A 151 4.36 -3.49 5.54
N PRO A 152 4.04 -4.31 4.52
CA PRO A 152 4.38 -5.73 4.50
C PRO A 152 5.84 -5.99 4.10
N ILE A 153 6.79 -5.29 4.74
CA ILE A 153 8.22 -5.33 4.45
C ILE A 153 9.00 -5.63 5.75
N GLY A 154 10.10 -6.38 5.64
CA GLY A 154 10.99 -6.68 6.74
C GLY A 154 12.34 -5.99 6.60
N ILE A 155 13.19 -6.18 7.62
CA ILE A 155 14.61 -5.82 7.57
C ILE A 155 15.41 -7.12 7.78
N ASP A 156 16.42 -7.36 6.95
CA ASP A 156 17.31 -8.52 7.04
C ASP A 156 18.35 -8.34 8.15
N GLU A 157 19.21 -9.35 8.37
CA GLU A 157 20.27 -9.30 9.37
C GLU A 157 21.32 -8.21 9.13
N ASN A 158 21.36 -7.63 7.93
CA ASN A 158 22.32 -6.60 7.51
C ASN A 158 21.73 -5.18 7.53
N GLY A 159 20.44 -5.02 7.87
CA GLY A 159 19.77 -3.72 7.87
C GLY A 159 19.17 -3.31 6.51
N HIS A 160 19.10 -4.23 5.53
CA HIS A 160 18.46 -4.01 4.24
C HIS A 160 16.99 -4.42 4.28
N TRP A 161 16.16 -3.79 3.43
CA TRP A 161 14.76 -4.17 3.30
C TRP A 161 14.61 -5.54 2.63
N CYS A 162 13.70 -6.38 3.11
CA CYS A 162 13.43 -7.71 2.55
C CYS A 162 11.94 -8.08 2.47
#